data_AF-A0A257PFL4-F1
#
_entry.id   AF-A0A257PFL4-F1
#
_cell.length_a   1.000
_cell.length_b   1.000
_cell.length_c   1.000
_cell.angle_alpha   90.00
_cell.angle_beta   90.00
_cell.angle_gamma   90.00
#
_symmetry.space_group_name_H-M   'P 1'
#
loop_
_entity.id
_entity.type
_entity.pdbx_description
1 polymer ?
#
loop_
_entity_poly.entity_id
_entity_poly.type
_entity_poly.pdbx_seq_one_letter_code
_entity_poly.pdbx_strand_id
1 'polypeptide(L)' 'MKDADPEWLATLPRGARPVYEFWKSKMKPAGFQLSVRIINYPGGKPGDVGMFFSWPKDAVET' A
#
# COMPACT_ATOMS: atom_id res chain seq x y z
N MET A 1 12.58 14.86 10.57
CA MET A 1 12.36 14.94 9.10
C MET A 1 11.03 14.28 8.85
N LYS A 2 9.98 15.03 8.47
CA LYS A 2 8.67 14.43 8.24
C LYS A 2 8.78 13.52 7.02
N ASP A 3 8.47 12.24 7.20
CA ASP A 3 8.34 11.27 6.13
C ASP A 3 7.46 11.87 5.04
N ALA A 4 8.07 12.39 3.98
CA ALA A 4 7.35 12.91 2.84
C ALA A 4 6.52 11.75 2.30
N ASP A 5 5.20 11.88 2.32
CA ASP A 5 4.31 10.84 1.82
C ASP A 5 4.77 10.49 0.41
N PRO A 6 5.07 9.22 0.14
CA PRO A 6 5.77 8.85 -1.08
C PRO A 6 4.93 9.24 -2.31
N GLU A 7 5.60 9.77 -3.33
CA GLU A 7 4.97 10.44 -4.49
C GLU A 7 3.95 9.55 -5.23
N TRP A 8 4.12 8.23 -5.17
CA TRP A 8 3.16 7.25 -5.69
C TRP A 8 1.78 7.30 -5.00
N LEU A 9 1.66 7.87 -3.80
CA LEU A 9 0.36 8.10 -3.17
C LEU A 9 -0.48 9.13 -3.91
N ALA A 10 0.16 10.06 -4.63
CA ALA A 10 -0.52 11.03 -5.47
C ALA A 10 -1.05 10.42 -6.77
N THR A 11 -0.49 9.28 -7.21
CA THR A 11 -0.97 8.55 -8.40
C THR A 11 -2.13 7.60 -8.11
N LEU A 12 -2.46 7.41 -6.82
CA LEU A 12 -3.58 6.58 -6.42
C LEU A 12 -4.93 7.22 -6.80
N PRO A 13 -5.86 6.44 -7.38
CA PRO A 13 -7.25 6.86 -7.53
C PRO A 13 -7.84 7.28 -6.18
N ARG A 14 -8.78 8.22 -6.18
CA ARG A 14 -9.34 8.88 -4.97
C ARG A 14 -9.73 7.92 -3.82
N GLY A 15 -10.08 6.68 -4.11
CA GLY A 15 -10.44 5.64 -3.12
C GLY A 15 -9.27 4.91 -2.45
N ALA A 16 -8.06 4.98 -2.98
CA ALA A 16 -6.91 4.21 -2.47
C ALA A 16 -6.09 4.96 -1.40
N ARG A 17 -6.20 6.29 -1.32
CA ARG A 17 -5.57 7.09 -0.27
C ARG A 17 -6.11 6.77 1.15
N PRO A 18 -7.42 6.64 1.38
CA PRO A 18 -7.96 6.18 2.66
C PRO A 18 -7.43 4.80 3.10
N VAL A 19 -7.22 3.88 2.14
CA VAL A 19 -6.69 2.53 2.42
C VAL A 19 -5.25 2.60 2.94
N TYR A 20 -4.41 3.44 2.31
CA TYR A 20 -3.05 3.67 2.78
C TYR A 20 -3.02 4.30 4.18
N GLU A 21 -3.83 5.32 4.43
CA GLU A 21 -3.90 5.98 5.75
C GLU A 21 -4.35 4.99 6.83
N PHE A 22 -5.35 4.15 6.53
CA PHE A 22 -5.80 3.10 7.42
C PHE A 22 -4.68 2.10 7.74
N TRP A 23 -3.95 1.63 6.72
CA TRP A 23 -2.80 0.75 6.94
C TRP A 23 -1.71 1.43 7.79
N LYS A 24 -1.33 2.66 7.45
CA LYS A 24 -0.30 3.44 8.15
C LYS A 24 -0.64 3.65 9.63
N SER A 25 -1.91 3.92 9.93
CA SER A 25 -2.38 4.19 11.29
C SER A 25 -2.59 2.92 12.14
N LYS A 26 -3.11 1.84 11.54
CA LYS A 26 -3.56 0.66 12.30
C LYS A 26 -2.74 -0.59 12.08
N MET A 27 -2.35 -0.86 10.84
CA MET A 27 -1.74 -2.13 10.44
C MET A 27 -0.21 -2.09 10.53
N LYS A 28 0.41 -0.98 10.12
CA LYS A 28 1.86 -0.76 10.26
C LYS A 28 2.37 -0.96 11.69
N PRO A 29 1.76 -0.37 12.75
CA PRO A 29 2.20 -0.63 14.12
C PRO A 29 1.94 -2.07 14.59
N ALA A 30 0.99 -2.78 13.96
CA ALA A 30 0.74 -4.20 14.22
C ALA A 30 1.70 -5.13 13.43
N GLY A 31 2.71 -4.59 12.73
CA GLY A 31 3.73 -5.38 12.04
C GLY A 31 3.35 -5.81 10.62
N PHE A 32 2.20 -5.38 10.09
CA PHE A 32 1.80 -5.68 8.73
C PHE A 32 2.61 -4.88 7.74
N GLN A 33 3.00 -5.50 6.63
CA GLN A 33 3.67 -4.83 5.53
C GLN A 33 2.68 -4.52 4.40
N LEU A 34 2.82 -3.36 3.77
CA LEU A 34 2.07 -2.99 2.57
C LEU A 34 3.04 -2.94 1.39
N SER A 35 2.67 -3.63 0.31
CA SER A 35 3.34 -3.58 -0.98
C SER A 35 2.35 -3.11 -2.03
N VAL A 36 2.71 -2.10 -2.82
CA VAL A 36 1.85 -1.57 -3.88
C VAL A 36 2.54 -1.73 -5.22
N ARG A 37 1.83 -2.27 -6.21
CA ARG A 37 2.33 -2.46 -7.57
C ARG A 37 1.24 -2.28 -8.61
N ILE A 38 1.63 -1.84 -9.79
CA ILE A 38 0.74 -1.77 -10.96
C ILE A 38 0.50 -3.21 -11.45
N ILE A 39 -0.78 -3.57 -11.62
CA ILE A 39 -1.22 -4.92 -12.02
C ILE A 39 -1.30 -5.06 -13.53
N ASN A 40 -1.70 -3.99 -14.23
CA ASN A 40 -1.79 -4.00 -15.68
C ASN A 40 -1.38 -2.68 -16.32
N TYR A 41 -1.06 -2.78 -17.61
CA TYR A 41 -0.69 -1.65 -18.46
C TYR A 41 -1.48 -1.64 -19.77
N PRO A 42 -2.82 -1.44 -19.74
CA PRO A 42 -3.63 -1.42 -20.95
C PRO A 42 -3.17 -0.27 -21.87
N GLY A 43 -2.77 -0.62 -23.09
CA GLY A 43 -2.29 0.36 -24.08
C GLY A 43 -1.01 1.09 -23.68
N GLY A 44 -0.17 0.48 -22.83
CA GLY A 44 1.10 1.08 -22.39
C GLY A 44 0.97 2.14 -21.29
N LYS A 45 -0.25 2.33 -20.74
CA LYS A 45 -0.51 3.24 -19.61
C LYS A 45 -0.79 2.42 -18.35
N PRO A 46 -0.36 2.87 -17.15
CA PRO A 46 -0.74 2.23 -15.89
C PRO A 46 -2.27 2.18 -15.77
N GLY A 47 -2.83 0.99 -15.61
CA GLY A 47 -4.25 0.81 -15.34
C GLY A 47 -4.47 0.54 -13.86
N ASP A 48 -4.74 -0.71 -13.53
CA ASP A 48 -5.08 -1.13 -12.18
C ASP A 48 -3.85 -1.16 -11.27
N VAL A 49 -4.03 -0.68 -10.03
CA VAL A 49 -3.03 -0.73 -8.96
C VAL A 49 -3.51 -1.68 -7.88
N GLY A 50 -2.68 -2.65 -7.54
CA GLY A 50 -2.95 -3.62 -6.49
C GLY A 50 -2.17 -3.29 -5.22
N MET A 51 -2.89 -3.33 -4.10
CA MET A 51 -2.32 -3.24 -2.76
C MET A 51 -2.29 -4.63 -2.13
N PHE A 52 -1.11 -5.04 -1.69
CA PHE A 52 -0.84 -6.35 -1.08
C PHE A 52 -0.45 -6.13 0.36
N PHE A 53 -1.15 -6.82 1.26
CA PHE A 53 -0.82 -6.83 2.69
C PHE A 53 -0.12 -8.14 3.02
N SER A 54 1.04 -8.04 3.64
CA SER A 54 1.76 -9.20 4.18
C SER A 54 1.62 -9.22 5.69
N TRP A 55 1.37 -10.41 6.23
CA TRP A 55 1.31 -10.66 7.66
C TRP A 55 2.68 -10.41 8.31
N PRO A 56 2.71 -10.00 9.59
CA PRO A 56 3.96 -9.97 10.36
C PRO A 56 4.58 -11.37 10.39
N LYS A 57 5.90 -11.46 10.33
CA LYS A 57 6.60 -12.77 10.42
C LYS A 57 6.30 -13.49 11.74
N ASP A 58 6.18 -12.73 12.83
CA ASP A 58 5.80 -13.21 14.16
C ASP A 58 4.36 -13.74 14.25
N ALA A 59 3.48 -13.45 13.27
CA ALA A 59 2.11 -13.97 13.28
C ALA A 59 2.01 -15.44 12.84
N VAL A 60 3.09 -16.02 12.32
CA VAL A 60 3.15 -17.42 11.84
C VAL A 60 3.82 -18.35 12.86
N GLU A 61 4.53 -17.82 13.85
CA GLU A 61 5.09 -18.60 14.96
C GLU A 61 4.02 -18.77 16.05
N THR A 62 3.27 -19.88 15.98
CA THR A 62 2.40 -20.43 17.03
C THR A 62 2.74 -21.90 17.21
#